data_AF-A0A4R8QHZ2-F1
#
_entry.id   AF-A0A4R8QHZ2-F1
#
_cell.length_a   1.000
_cell.length_b   1.000
_cell.length_c   1.000
_cell.angle_alpha   90.00
_cell.angle_beta   90.00
_cell.angle_gamma   90.00
#
_symmetry.space_group_name_H-M   'P 1'
#
loop_
_entity.id
_entity.type
_entity.pdbx_description
1 polymer ?
#
loop_
_entity_poly.entity_id
_entity_poly.type
_entity_poly.pdbx_seq_one_letter_code
_entity_poly.pdbx_strand_id
1 'polypeptide(L)'
;MASILNVDFEGTIFETQRSIEESFKLTFDSLFPTSPTRRSLTDVWLHIPNPPGAAFLTAPIEEVKPQIRLSRHGFSGGLGLDGNGSFFADDDDGRRYVAAPSPEVDRAWYELLTGLNIDLEDPGEHLRRTTFRWPESRLYLTGLEVFHSLHCLDRLRQALYPEYYRHVFSNPNNPSREDHIGHCINHLRQAIQCHGDLTPMVWKLVGDKIILSTETRHMCRDFGRIHEWAAQRQTRFEDIED
;
A
#
# COMPACT_ATOMS: atom_id res chain seq x y z
N MET A 1 -11.21 36.02 -29.96
CA MET A 1 -12.26 37.04 -29.69
C MET A 1 -13.53 36.59 -30.39
N ALA A 2 -14.67 36.90 -29.76
CA ALA A 2 -16.05 36.60 -30.14
C ALA A 2 -16.62 35.30 -29.54
N SER A 3 -17.33 35.47 -28.42
CA SER A 3 -18.37 34.55 -27.94
C SER A 3 -19.60 34.69 -28.84
N ILE A 4 -20.22 33.57 -29.21
CA ILE A 4 -21.55 33.55 -29.83
C ILE A 4 -22.46 32.80 -28.87
N LEU A 5 -23.32 33.55 -28.19
CA LEU A 5 -24.47 33.02 -27.45
C LEU A 5 -25.65 32.96 -28.43
N ASN A 6 -26.22 31.77 -28.63
CA ASN A 6 -27.51 31.60 -29.27
C ASN A 6 -28.50 31.07 -28.24
N VAL A 7 -29.61 31.78 -28.08
CA VAL A 7 -30.74 31.45 -27.20
C VAL A 7 -31.93 31.23 -28.11
N ASP A 8 -32.68 30.14 -27.91
CA ASP A 8 -34.00 29.96 -28.51
C ASP A 8 -35.04 29.48 -27.50
N PHE A 9 -36.29 29.57 -27.95
CA PHE A 9 -37.50 29.97 -27.23
C PHE A 9 -38.09 28.92 -26.25
N GLU A 10 -37.32 28.43 -25.28
CA GLU A 10 -37.87 27.70 -24.12
C GLU A 10 -36.97 27.73 -22.86
N GLY A 11 -35.94 28.59 -22.81
CA GLY A 11 -35.28 28.96 -21.55
C GLY A 11 -34.32 27.93 -20.93
N THR A 12 -33.75 27.01 -21.71
CA THR A 12 -32.73 26.07 -21.20
C THR A 12 -31.35 26.38 -21.78
N ILE A 13 -30.37 26.67 -20.92
CA ILE A 13 -28.94 26.72 -21.26
C ILE A 13 -28.43 25.27 -21.32
N PHE A 14 -27.94 24.84 -22.48
CA PHE A 14 -27.08 23.65 -22.59
C PHE A 14 -25.67 24.11 -22.93
N GLU A 15 -24.72 23.84 -22.03
CA GLU A 15 -23.29 23.99 -22.32
C GLU A 15 -22.69 22.60 -22.56
N THR A 16 -22.04 22.49 -23.72
CA THR A 16 -21.43 21.30 -24.28
C THR A 16 -20.06 21.10 -23.66
N GLN A 17 -19.99 20.29 -22.62
CA GLN A 17 -18.71 19.81 -22.08
C GLN A 17 -18.75 18.29 -21.81
N ARG A 18 -19.38 17.52 -22.70
CA ARG A 18 -19.50 16.05 -22.54
C ARG A 18 -18.41 15.22 -23.21
N SER A 19 -17.60 15.80 -24.09
CA SER A 19 -16.75 14.98 -24.97
C SER A 19 -15.37 14.62 -24.41
N ILE A 20 -14.89 15.26 -23.34
CA ILE A 20 -13.53 14.98 -22.80
C ILE A 20 -13.62 14.19 -21.49
N GLU A 21 -14.58 14.53 -20.62
CA GLU A 21 -14.81 13.78 -19.37
C GLU A 21 -15.39 12.39 -19.61
N GLU A 22 -16.27 12.19 -20.60
CA GLU A 22 -16.79 10.85 -20.91
C GLU A 22 -15.73 9.95 -21.55
N SER A 23 -14.82 10.48 -22.35
CA SER A 23 -13.69 9.70 -22.89
C SER A 23 -12.68 9.33 -21.81
N PHE A 24 -12.43 10.22 -20.83
CA PHE A 24 -11.62 9.88 -19.66
C PHE A 24 -12.33 8.88 -18.74
N LYS A 25 -13.64 9.04 -18.48
CA LYS A 25 -14.46 8.09 -17.71
C LYS A 25 -14.56 6.72 -18.36
N LEU A 26 -14.74 6.64 -19.68
CA LEU A 26 -14.78 5.36 -20.39
C LEU A 26 -13.43 4.66 -20.37
N THR A 27 -12.33 5.43 -20.38
CA THR A 27 -10.98 4.88 -20.18
C THR A 27 -10.78 4.44 -18.72
N PHE A 28 -11.31 5.19 -17.75
CA PHE A 28 -11.24 4.90 -16.31
C PHE A 28 -12.08 3.69 -15.89
N ASP A 29 -13.31 3.58 -16.37
CA ASP A 29 -14.23 2.45 -16.13
C ASP A 29 -13.75 1.18 -16.87
N SER A 30 -13.02 1.32 -17.99
CA SER A 30 -12.39 0.17 -18.68
C SER A 30 -11.16 -0.37 -17.95
N LEU A 31 -10.44 0.48 -17.21
CA LEU A 31 -9.33 0.07 -16.34
C LEU A 31 -9.83 -0.39 -14.96
N PHE A 32 -11.03 0.03 -14.55
CA PHE A 32 -11.63 -0.26 -13.26
C PHE A 32 -13.15 -0.49 -13.37
N PRO A 33 -13.60 -1.62 -13.95
CA PRO A 33 -15.00 -1.97 -13.85
C PRO A 33 -15.34 -2.21 -12.38
N THR A 34 -16.40 -1.57 -11.89
CA THR A 34 -17.00 -1.78 -10.55
C THR A 34 -17.63 -3.17 -10.41
N SER A 35 -17.09 -4.17 -11.12
CA SER A 35 -17.58 -5.54 -11.09
C SER A 35 -17.13 -6.21 -9.78
N PRO A 36 -18.04 -6.87 -9.06
CA PRO A 36 -17.74 -7.63 -7.84
C PRO A 36 -16.93 -8.92 -8.11
N THR A 37 -16.38 -9.09 -9.32
CA THR A 37 -15.72 -10.33 -9.77
C THR A 37 -14.24 -10.21 -10.08
N ARG A 38 -13.61 -9.02 -9.98
CA ARG A 38 -12.15 -8.92 -10.11
C ARG A 38 -11.50 -9.37 -8.80
N ARG A 39 -10.75 -10.47 -8.82
CA ARG A 39 -9.90 -10.88 -7.69
C ARG A 39 -9.01 -9.69 -7.32
N SER A 40 -9.13 -9.18 -6.10
CA SER A 40 -8.25 -8.12 -5.64
C SER A 40 -6.81 -8.64 -5.67
N LEU A 41 -5.85 -7.80 -6.06
CA LEU A 41 -4.41 -8.09 -6.00
C LEU A 41 -3.95 -8.59 -4.61
N THR A 42 -4.79 -8.39 -3.59
CA THR A 42 -4.59 -8.77 -2.19
C THR A 42 -5.13 -10.14 -1.79
N ASP A 43 -5.95 -10.79 -2.62
CA ASP A 43 -6.77 -11.93 -2.18
C ASP A 43 -6.09 -13.31 -2.39
N VAL A 44 -4.85 -13.33 -2.90
CA VAL A 44 -4.14 -14.57 -3.27
C VAL A 44 -3.36 -15.20 -2.10
N TRP A 45 -3.19 -14.52 -0.96
CA TRP A 45 -2.14 -14.90 0.00
C TRP A 45 -2.56 -15.68 1.25
N LEU A 46 -3.84 -15.74 1.61
CA LEU A 46 -4.23 -16.22 2.95
C LEU A 46 -4.49 -17.74 3.04
N HIS A 47 -4.38 -18.50 1.94
CA HIS A 47 -4.75 -19.93 1.92
C HIS A 47 -3.68 -20.89 1.40
N ILE A 48 -2.45 -20.42 1.11
CA ILE A 48 -1.37 -21.32 0.70
C ILE A 48 -0.56 -21.71 1.93
N PRO A 49 -0.60 -22.97 2.41
CA PRO A 49 0.28 -23.41 3.49
C PRO A 49 1.74 -23.23 3.05
N ASN A 50 2.58 -22.70 3.95
CA ASN A 50 4.00 -22.54 3.69
C ASN A 50 4.59 -23.85 3.16
N PRO A 51 5.24 -23.85 1.99
CA PRO A 51 5.84 -25.06 1.47
C PRO A 51 6.99 -25.52 2.39
N PRO A 52 7.28 -26.84 2.42
CA PRO A 52 8.36 -27.39 3.21
C PRO A 52 9.69 -26.67 2.92
N GLY A 53 10.30 -26.06 3.93
CA GLY A 53 11.60 -25.38 3.82
C GLY A 53 11.58 -23.85 3.88
N ALA A 54 10.41 -23.20 3.81
CA ALA A 54 10.31 -21.73 3.89
C ALA A 54 10.93 -21.13 5.17
N ALA A 55 10.99 -21.90 6.26
CA ALA A 55 11.60 -21.51 7.54
C ALA A 55 13.12 -21.21 7.47
N PHE A 56 13.80 -21.50 6.36
CA PHE A 56 15.24 -21.27 6.17
C PHE A 56 15.57 -20.04 5.31
N LEU A 57 14.56 -19.30 4.84
CA LEU A 57 14.72 -18.03 4.11
C LEU A 57 15.14 -16.92 5.08
N THR A 58 16.44 -16.73 5.25
CA THR A 58 17.00 -15.67 6.13
C THR A 58 17.78 -14.60 5.37
N ALA A 59 18.09 -14.84 4.09
CA ALA A 59 18.83 -13.92 3.25
C ALA A 59 17.91 -13.11 2.32
N PRO A 60 18.24 -11.85 1.99
CA PRO A 60 17.57 -11.11 0.93
C PRO A 60 17.66 -11.87 -0.40
N ILE A 61 16.63 -11.73 -1.24
CA ILE A 61 16.64 -12.21 -2.63
C ILE A 61 17.91 -11.69 -3.32
N GLU A 62 18.65 -12.55 -4.00
CA GLU A 62 19.93 -12.18 -4.61
C GLU A 62 19.78 -10.98 -5.57
N GLU A 63 18.71 -10.96 -6.36
CA GLU A 63 18.41 -9.89 -7.32
C GLU A 63 18.17 -8.50 -6.68
N VAL A 64 17.66 -8.43 -5.43
CA VAL A 64 17.38 -7.14 -4.78
C VAL A 64 18.61 -6.57 -4.05
N LYS A 65 19.63 -7.39 -3.79
CA LYS A 65 20.83 -6.98 -3.04
C LYS A 65 21.49 -5.68 -3.55
N PRO A 66 21.61 -5.43 -4.88
CA PRO A 66 22.18 -4.19 -5.39
C PRO A 66 21.42 -2.91 -4.98
N GLN A 67 20.15 -3.03 -4.58
CA GLN A 67 19.33 -1.90 -4.13
C GLN A 67 19.46 -1.62 -2.63
N ILE A 68 20.09 -2.52 -1.86
CA ILE A 68 20.26 -2.35 -0.43
C ILE A 68 21.27 -1.21 -0.19
N ARG A 69 20.74 -0.04 0.12
CA ARG A 69 21.49 1.15 0.54
C ARG A 69 20.90 1.68 1.84
N LEU A 70 21.74 2.27 2.67
CA LEU A 70 21.29 2.98 3.85
C LEU A 70 21.11 4.46 3.52
N SER A 71 20.00 5.03 3.98
CA SER A 71 19.65 6.45 3.84
C SER A 71 19.16 6.99 5.18
N ARG A 72 19.36 8.30 5.40
CA ARG A 72 18.77 9.00 6.54
C ARG A 72 17.39 9.48 6.13
N HIS A 73 16.36 9.03 6.85
CA HIS A 73 14.99 9.50 6.64
C HIS A 73 14.51 10.23 7.89
N GLY A 74 13.93 11.41 7.70
CA GLY A 74 13.16 12.09 8.73
C GLY A 74 11.77 11.46 8.78
N PHE A 75 11.30 11.08 9.97
CA PHE A 75 9.90 10.71 10.14
C PHE A 75 9.05 11.97 10.28
N SER A 76 7.84 11.93 9.75
CA SER A 76 6.90 13.04 9.74
C SER A 76 5.50 12.60 10.18
N GLY A 77 4.54 13.54 10.24
CA GLY A 77 3.20 13.27 10.76
C GLY A 77 3.16 13.15 12.29
N GLY A 78 4.06 13.87 12.97
CA GLY A 78 4.11 13.93 14.42
C GLY A 78 2.88 14.59 15.04
N LEU A 79 2.65 14.33 16.33
CA LEU A 79 1.65 15.06 17.12
C LEU A 79 2.30 16.25 17.82
N GLY A 80 1.92 17.45 17.41
CA GLY A 80 2.28 18.70 18.07
C GLY A 80 1.33 19.04 19.21
N LEU A 81 1.76 19.94 20.09
CA LEU A 81 0.93 20.51 21.16
C LEU A 81 0.88 22.03 20.98
N ASP A 82 -0.31 22.61 20.87
CA ASP A 82 -0.47 24.05 20.74
C ASP A 82 -0.32 24.79 22.09
N GLY A 83 -0.33 26.13 22.05
CA GLY A 83 -0.22 26.97 23.25
C GLY A 83 -1.38 26.83 24.25
N ASN A 84 -2.47 26.15 23.86
CA ASN A 84 -3.62 25.84 24.71
C ASN A 84 -3.58 24.39 25.22
N GLY A 85 -2.57 23.60 24.86
CA GLY A 85 -2.43 22.21 25.28
C GLY A 85 -3.25 21.21 24.46
N SER A 86 -3.72 21.57 23.27
CA SER A 86 -4.42 20.67 22.34
C SER A 86 -3.44 19.98 21.40
N PHE A 87 -3.69 18.70 21.09
CA PHE A 87 -2.89 17.96 20.12
C PHE A 87 -3.32 18.25 18.69
N PHE A 88 -2.36 18.40 17.78
CA PHE A 88 -2.60 18.50 16.34
C PHE A 88 -1.63 17.61 15.57
N ALA A 89 -2.04 17.13 14.39
CA ALA A 89 -1.17 16.37 13.49
C ALA A 89 -0.41 17.31 12.55
N ASP A 90 0.90 17.14 12.47
CA ASP A 90 1.75 17.84 11.51
C ASP A 90 1.37 17.46 10.05
N ASP A 91 1.47 18.43 9.14
CA ASP A 91 0.79 18.46 7.84
C ASP A 91 1.64 17.92 6.66
N ASP A 92 2.56 16.98 6.92
CA ASP A 92 3.46 16.44 5.90
C ASP A 92 2.83 15.31 5.05
N ASP A 93 3.58 14.79 4.06
CA ASP A 93 3.25 13.71 3.09
C ASP A 93 2.47 12.53 3.69
N GLY A 94 2.63 12.24 4.98
CA GLY A 94 1.86 11.24 5.72
C GLY A 94 0.34 11.39 5.63
N ARG A 95 -0.21 12.61 5.47
CA ARG A 95 -1.67 12.82 5.35
C ARG A 95 -2.28 12.07 4.16
N ARG A 96 -1.53 11.86 3.08
CA ARG A 96 -2.02 11.12 1.90
C ARG A 96 -2.35 9.66 2.21
N TYR A 97 -1.82 9.11 3.30
CA TYR A 97 -2.02 7.72 3.73
C TYR A 97 -3.00 7.55 4.88
N VAL A 98 -3.28 8.62 5.64
CA VAL A 98 -4.06 8.56 6.89
C VAL A 98 -5.32 9.45 6.89
N ALA A 99 -5.61 10.13 5.78
CA ALA A 99 -6.84 10.90 5.64
C ALA A 99 -8.10 10.02 5.69
N ALA A 100 -9.26 10.67 5.83
CA ALA A 100 -10.55 9.99 5.79
C ALA A 100 -10.70 9.14 4.50
N PRO A 101 -11.43 8.01 4.55
CA PRO A 101 -11.59 7.12 3.42
C PRO A 101 -12.04 7.87 2.17
N SER A 102 -11.28 7.69 1.08
CA SER A 102 -11.48 8.37 -0.20
C SER A 102 -10.71 7.63 -1.30
N PRO A 103 -11.12 7.78 -2.58
CA PRO A 103 -10.39 7.21 -3.71
C PRO A 103 -8.92 7.67 -3.76
N GLU A 104 -8.62 8.89 -3.32
CA GLU A 104 -7.26 9.44 -3.30
C GLU A 104 -6.36 8.69 -2.33
N VAL A 105 -6.86 8.37 -1.12
CA VAL A 105 -6.12 7.58 -0.13
C VAL A 105 -5.94 6.15 -0.63
N ASP A 106 -6.98 5.55 -1.20
CA ASP A 106 -6.91 4.19 -1.74
C ASP A 106 -5.90 4.09 -2.89
N ARG A 107 -5.81 5.12 -3.75
CA ARG A 107 -4.78 5.22 -4.80
C ARG A 107 -3.37 5.31 -4.20
N ALA A 108 -3.17 6.13 -3.16
CA ALA A 108 -1.86 6.25 -2.52
C ALA A 108 -1.37 4.90 -1.97
N TRP A 109 -2.26 4.14 -1.34
CA TRP A 109 -1.96 2.78 -0.86
C TRP A 109 -1.73 1.77 -1.98
N TYR A 110 -2.51 1.85 -3.06
CA TYR A 110 -2.31 1.02 -4.25
C TYR A 110 -0.91 1.22 -4.87
N GLU A 111 -0.51 2.49 -5.08
CA GLU A 111 0.82 2.84 -5.61
C GLU A 111 1.94 2.37 -4.66
N LEU A 112 1.74 2.51 -3.35
CA LEU A 112 2.69 2.05 -2.34
C LEU A 112 2.86 0.52 -2.37
N LEU A 113 1.80 -0.23 -2.70
CA LEU A 113 1.77 -1.70 -2.73
C LEU A 113 2.05 -2.32 -4.10
N THR A 114 2.44 -1.54 -5.10
CA THR A 114 2.73 -2.03 -6.46
C THR A 114 3.81 -3.13 -6.47
N GLY A 115 4.72 -3.15 -5.50
CA GLY A 115 5.75 -4.19 -5.32
C GLY A 115 5.35 -5.38 -4.44
N LEU A 116 4.08 -5.52 -4.05
CA LEU A 116 3.62 -6.57 -3.13
C LEU A 116 3.86 -7.98 -3.69
N ASN A 117 3.48 -8.18 -4.94
CA ASN A 117 3.64 -9.43 -5.67
C ASN A 117 4.57 -9.18 -6.84
N ILE A 118 5.65 -9.95 -6.92
CA ILE A 118 6.64 -9.83 -7.97
C ILE A 118 6.90 -11.17 -8.64
N ASP A 119 7.21 -11.11 -9.93
CA ASP A 119 7.63 -12.26 -10.71
C ASP A 119 9.14 -12.19 -10.99
N LEU A 120 9.82 -13.31 -10.75
CA LEU A 120 11.26 -13.45 -10.98
C LEU A 120 11.54 -14.54 -12.01
N GLU A 121 12.50 -14.30 -12.90
CA GLU A 121 12.98 -15.31 -13.85
C GLU A 121 13.85 -16.37 -13.14
N ASP A 122 14.73 -15.92 -12.24
CA ASP A 122 15.60 -16.77 -11.44
C ASP A 122 15.65 -16.31 -9.97
N PRO A 123 14.78 -16.85 -9.11
CA PRO A 123 14.73 -16.44 -7.71
C PRO A 123 15.85 -17.09 -6.87
N GLY A 124 16.77 -17.84 -7.48
CA GLY A 124 17.81 -18.62 -6.80
C GLY A 124 17.32 -19.97 -6.29
N GLU A 125 18.27 -20.86 -5.97
CA GLU A 125 18.00 -22.29 -5.71
C GLU A 125 16.93 -22.52 -4.63
N HIS A 126 16.98 -21.78 -3.53
CA HIS A 126 16.06 -21.97 -2.41
C HIS A 126 14.62 -21.60 -2.80
N LEU A 127 14.41 -20.39 -3.32
CA LEU A 127 13.07 -19.93 -3.71
C LEU A 127 12.49 -20.77 -4.86
N ARG A 128 13.32 -21.26 -5.80
CA ARG A 128 12.87 -22.18 -6.85
C ARG A 128 12.16 -23.43 -6.30
N ARG A 129 12.47 -23.84 -5.05
CA ARG A 129 11.89 -25.02 -4.38
C ARG A 129 10.75 -24.68 -3.42
N THR A 130 10.66 -23.43 -2.97
CA THR A 130 9.77 -23.00 -1.90
C THR A 130 8.77 -21.93 -2.33
N THR A 131 8.72 -21.56 -3.61
CA THR A 131 7.74 -20.59 -4.09
C THR A 131 6.97 -21.12 -5.29
N PHE A 132 5.82 -20.50 -5.54
CA PHE A 132 4.97 -20.86 -6.66
C PHE A 132 5.62 -20.44 -7.98
N ARG A 133 5.49 -21.30 -8.99
CA ARG A 133 5.96 -21.01 -10.35
C ARG A 133 4.78 -21.08 -11.30
N TRP A 134 4.55 -19.98 -12.01
CA TRP A 134 3.51 -19.90 -13.03
C TRP A 134 3.73 -20.98 -14.11
N PRO A 135 2.71 -21.79 -14.43
CA PRO A 135 2.84 -22.82 -15.46
C PRO A 135 3.14 -22.24 -16.85
N GLU A 136 2.50 -21.13 -17.21
CA GLU A 136 2.52 -20.50 -18.55
C GLU A 136 3.77 -19.66 -18.74
N SER A 137 3.94 -18.61 -17.91
CA SER A 137 5.06 -17.66 -18.04
C SER A 137 6.39 -18.25 -17.55
N ARG A 138 6.34 -19.34 -16.77
CA ARG A 138 7.50 -19.98 -16.15
C ARG A 138 8.26 -19.09 -15.16
N LEU A 139 7.69 -17.93 -14.81
CA LEU A 139 8.18 -17.03 -13.78
C LEU A 139 7.83 -17.53 -12.38
N TYR A 140 8.59 -17.08 -11.39
CA TYR A 140 8.39 -17.43 -9.99
C TYR A 140 7.71 -16.28 -9.25
N LEU A 141 6.51 -16.53 -8.73
CA LEU A 141 5.77 -15.59 -7.89
C LEU A 141 6.42 -15.50 -6.52
N THR A 142 6.67 -14.30 -6.03
CA THR A 142 7.10 -14.05 -4.65
C THR A 142 6.73 -12.62 -4.22
N GLY A 143 7.28 -12.15 -3.10
CA GLY A 143 7.10 -10.80 -2.59
C GLY A 143 8.26 -10.38 -1.68
N LEU A 144 8.26 -9.13 -1.23
CA LEU A 144 9.15 -8.67 -0.16
C LEU A 144 8.34 -8.44 1.11
N GLU A 145 8.88 -8.88 2.25
CA GLU A 145 8.23 -8.74 3.57
C GLU A 145 7.83 -7.31 3.93
N VAL A 146 8.57 -6.29 3.43
CA VAL A 146 8.20 -4.88 3.64
C VAL A 146 6.82 -4.56 3.05
N PHE A 147 6.47 -5.12 1.89
CA PHE A 147 5.16 -4.90 1.30
C PHE A 147 4.07 -5.70 1.99
N HIS A 148 4.37 -6.89 2.52
CA HIS A 148 3.42 -7.63 3.36
C HIS A 148 3.10 -6.86 4.65
N SER A 149 4.13 -6.26 5.28
CA SER A 149 3.95 -5.35 6.41
C SER A 149 3.09 -4.14 6.02
N LEU A 150 3.36 -3.49 4.89
CA LEU A 150 2.54 -2.36 4.42
C LEU A 150 1.10 -2.77 4.09
N HIS A 151 0.90 -3.95 3.50
CA HIS A 151 -0.42 -4.52 3.24
C HIS A 151 -1.20 -4.74 4.54
N CYS A 152 -0.55 -5.32 5.55
CA CYS A 152 -1.13 -5.51 6.87
C CYS A 152 -1.51 -4.18 7.52
N LEU A 153 -0.68 -3.14 7.36
CA LEU A 153 -0.98 -1.80 7.85
C LEU A 153 -2.19 -1.17 7.14
N ASP A 154 -2.32 -1.35 5.82
CA ASP A 154 -3.49 -0.89 5.06
C ASP A 154 -4.78 -1.62 5.50
N ARG A 155 -4.71 -2.93 5.76
CA ARG A 155 -5.85 -3.69 6.30
C ARG A 155 -6.30 -3.18 7.66
N LEU A 156 -5.35 -2.83 8.54
CA LEU A 156 -5.67 -2.19 9.82
C LEU A 156 -6.34 -0.84 9.63
N ARG A 157 -5.82 -0.01 8.72
CA ARG A 157 -6.42 1.28 8.35
C ARG A 157 -7.87 1.10 7.86
N GLN A 158 -8.10 0.17 6.94
CA GLN A 158 -9.43 -0.12 6.39
C GLN A 158 -10.39 -0.62 7.47
N ALA A 159 -9.91 -1.41 8.43
CA ALA A 159 -10.70 -1.88 9.56
C ALA A 159 -11.16 -0.77 10.51
N LEU A 160 -10.57 0.42 10.48
CA LEU A 160 -11.07 1.58 11.24
C LEU A 160 -12.36 2.17 10.62
N TYR A 161 -12.66 1.87 9.36
CA TYR A 161 -13.80 2.42 8.62
C TYR A 161 -14.67 1.32 7.99
N PRO A 162 -15.31 0.45 8.81
CA PRO A 162 -16.07 -0.70 8.33
C PRO A 162 -17.26 -0.30 7.44
N GLU A 163 -17.85 0.87 7.65
CA GLU A 163 -18.97 1.38 6.83
C GLU A 163 -18.55 1.78 5.41
N TYR A 164 -17.28 2.16 5.23
CA TYR A 164 -16.72 2.47 3.92
C TYR A 164 -16.13 1.21 3.26
N TYR A 165 -15.34 0.44 4.01
CA TYR A 165 -14.64 -0.76 3.53
C TYR A 165 -15.42 -2.06 3.78
N ARG A 166 -16.72 -2.03 3.54
CA ARG A 166 -17.68 -3.13 3.84
C ARG A 166 -17.26 -4.47 3.24
N HIS A 167 -16.67 -4.43 2.04
CA HIS A 167 -16.39 -5.60 1.23
C HIS A 167 -15.02 -6.23 1.50
N VAL A 168 -14.13 -5.53 2.20
CA VAL A 168 -12.74 -5.96 2.40
C VAL A 168 -12.65 -7.28 3.18
N PHE A 169 -13.57 -7.49 4.13
CA PHE A 169 -13.60 -8.66 5.00
C PHE A 169 -14.88 -9.50 4.82
N SER A 170 -15.60 -9.32 3.71
CA SER A 170 -16.90 -9.96 3.51
C SER A 170 -16.84 -11.28 2.73
N ASN A 171 -15.68 -11.65 2.18
CA ASN A 171 -15.53 -12.90 1.43
C ASN A 171 -15.51 -14.10 2.38
N PRO A 172 -16.48 -15.03 2.30
CA PRO A 172 -16.54 -16.19 3.19
C PRO A 172 -15.41 -17.20 2.97
N ASN A 173 -14.71 -17.13 1.83
CA ASN A 173 -13.52 -17.94 1.55
C ASN A 173 -12.24 -17.29 2.10
N ASN A 174 -12.33 -16.13 2.76
CA ASN A 174 -11.20 -15.46 3.40
C ASN A 174 -11.29 -15.62 4.92
N PRO A 175 -10.19 -15.42 5.66
CA PRO A 175 -10.23 -15.37 7.11
C PRO A 175 -11.22 -14.33 7.62
N SER A 176 -11.77 -14.56 8.81
CA SER A 176 -12.65 -13.58 9.44
C SER A 176 -11.93 -12.24 9.61
N ARG A 177 -12.68 -11.15 9.74
CA ARG A 177 -12.10 -9.83 10.04
C ARG A 177 -11.19 -9.90 11.28
N GLU A 178 -11.62 -10.61 12.32
CA GLU A 178 -10.84 -10.75 13.56
C GLU A 178 -9.54 -11.51 13.32
N ASP A 179 -9.59 -12.65 12.64
CA ASP A 179 -8.40 -13.47 12.37
C ASP A 179 -7.40 -12.73 11.48
N HIS A 180 -7.89 -12.06 10.44
CA HIS A 180 -7.04 -11.30 9.53
C HIS A 180 -6.38 -10.13 10.26
N ILE A 181 -7.13 -9.37 11.06
CA ILE A 181 -6.59 -8.26 11.83
C ILE A 181 -5.60 -8.74 12.90
N GLY A 182 -5.91 -9.84 13.59
CA GLY A 182 -5.00 -10.48 14.54
C GLY A 182 -3.70 -10.92 13.88
N HIS A 183 -3.78 -11.52 12.69
CA HIS A 183 -2.63 -11.86 11.86
C HIS A 183 -1.79 -10.62 11.51
N CYS A 184 -2.43 -9.55 11.00
CA CYS A 184 -1.76 -8.31 10.63
C CYS A 184 -1.02 -7.68 11.82
N ILE A 185 -1.67 -7.60 12.99
CA ILE A 185 -1.04 -7.07 14.22
C ILE A 185 0.18 -7.90 14.60
N ASN A 186 0.06 -9.22 14.61
CA ASN A 186 1.17 -10.09 14.98
C ASN A 186 2.32 -10.06 13.96
N HIS A 187 2.01 -9.95 12.67
CA HIS A 187 3.01 -9.79 11.61
C HIS A 187 3.77 -8.47 11.76
N LEU A 188 3.05 -7.35 11.90
CA LEU A 188 3.65 -6.02 12.10
C LEU A 188 4.51 -5.94 13.37
N ARG A 189 4.03 -6.52 14.49
CA ARG A 189 4.82 -6.64 15.72
C ARG A 189 6.17 -7.32 15.46
N GLN A 190 6.16 -8.45 14.77
CA GLN A 190 7.38 -9.20 14.46
C GLN A 190 8.28 -8.44 13.48
N ALA A 191 7.71 -7.79 12.46
CA ALA A 191 8.46 -6.99 11.51
C ALA A 191 9.18 -5.80 12.19
N ILE A 192 8.48 -5.09 13.09
CA ILE A 192 9.06 -4.00 13.90
C ILE A 192 10.20 -4.52 14.78
N GLN A 193 10.00 -5.64 15.47
CA GLN A 193 11.04 -6.25 16.32
C GLN A 193 12.24 -6.75 15.52
N CYS A 194 12.01 -7.28 14.32
CA CYS A 194 13.06 -7.72 13.40
C CYS A 194 13.88 -6.52 12.87
N HIS A 195 13.23 -5.40 12.57
CA HIS A 195 13.91 -4.20 12.12
C HIS A 195 14.76 -3.57 13.24
N GLY A 196 14.21 -3.54 14.46
CA GLY A 196 14.97 -3.17 15.67
C GLY A 196 15.61 -1.79 15.59
N ASP A 197 14.83 -0.74 15.32
CA ASP A 197 15.35 0.62 15.22
C ASP A 197 15.94 1.09 16.56
N LEU A 198 17.23 1.44 16.53
CA LEU A 198 18.00 1.88 17.71
C LEU A 198 18.13 3.40 17.82
N THR A 199 17.41 4.16 16.98
CA THR A 199 17.36 5.62 17.06
C THR A 199 16.81 6.05 18.43
N PRO A 200 17.56 6.84 19.23
CA PRO A 200 17.10 7.21 20.57
C PRO A 200 15.82 8.05 20.54
N MET A 201 14.93 7.78 21.49
CA MET A 201 13.76 8.63 21.73
C MET A 201 14.19 9.96 22.32
N VAL A 202 13.82 11.05 21.64
CA VAL A 202 14.10 12.42 22.10
C VAL A 202 12.85 13.01 22.75
N TRP A 203 12.99 13.54 23.95
CA TRP A 203 11.88 14.16 24.69
C TRP A 203 12.09 15.67 24.78
N LYS A 204 10.99 16.45 24.72
CA LYS A 204 11.00 17.91 24.82
C LYS A 204 10.02 18.41 25.88
N LEU A 205 10.35 19.53 26.52
CA LEU A 205 9.47 20.24 27.45
C LEU A 205 8.68 21.30 26.67
N VAL A 206 7.34 21.20 26.68
CA VAL A 206 6.44 22.21 26.11
C VAL A 206 5.51 22.68 27.22
N GLY A 207 5.69 23.93 27.66
CA GLY A 207 5.07 24.44 28.88
C GLY A 207 5.56 23.65 30.09
N ASP A 208 4.64 22.96 30.78
CA ASP A 208 4.89 22.09 31.93
C ASP A 208 4.83 20.59 31.57
N LYS A 209 4.71 20.24 30.28
CA LYS A 209 4.55 18.85 29.81
C LYS A 209 5.80 18.33 29.12
N ILE A 210 6.19 17.10 29.47
CA ILE A 210 7.22 16.34 28.77
C ILE A 210 6.54 15.55 27.66
N ILE A 211 6.91 15.80 26.41
CA ILE A 211 6.33 15.14 25.23
C ILE A 211 7.43 14.51 24.37
N LEU A 212 7.10 13.39 23.73
CA LEU A 212 8.00 12.72 22.78
C LEU A 212 8.13 13.56 21.51
N SER A 213 9.35 13.76 21.05
CA SER A 213 9.62 14.30 19.71
C SER A 213 9.58 13.16 18.71
N THR A 214 8.59 13.16 17.83
CA THR A 214 8.39 12.10 16.81
C THR A 214 9.02 12.45 15.46
N GLU A 215 9.39 13.72 15.24
CA GLU A 215 10.14 14.19 14.07
C GLU A 215 11.64 13.92 14.25
N THR A 216 12.03 12.65 14.28
CA THR A 216 13.43 12.23 14.42
C THR A 216 13.98 11.70 13.11
N ARG A 217 15.31 11.66 13.00
CA ARG A 217 16.00 11.11 11.84
C ARG A 217 16.45 9.69 12.13
N HIS A 218 16.04 8.77 11.27
CA HIS A 218 16.30 7.34 11.37
C HIS A 218 17.27 6.91 10.27
N MET A 219 18.02 5.84 10.53
CA MET A 219 18.83 5.17 9.51
C MET A 219 18.02 4.02 8.93
N CYS A 220 17.51 4.22 7.71
CA CYS A 220 16.64 3.26 7.06
C CYS A 220 17.36 2.62 5.86
N ARG A 221 16.80 1.51 5.36
CA ARG A 221 17.08 1.10 3.99
C ARG A 221 16.38 2.06 3.04
N ASP A 222 17.02 2.36 1.91
CA ASP A 222 16.46 3.22 0.88
C ASP A 222 15.22 2.56 0.26
N PHE A 223 14.05 2.93 0.79
CA PHE A 223 12.78 2.33 0.40
C PHE A 223 12.40 2.69 -1.03
N GLY A 224 12.75 3.89 -1.52
CA GLY A 224 12.47 4.30 -2.89
C GLY A 224 13.10 3.36 -3.91
N ARG A 225 14.37 3.00 -3.70
CA ARG A 225 15.07 2.03 -4.59
C ARG A 225 14.49 0.62 -4.52
N ILE A 226 14.10 0.18 -3.33
CA ILE A 226 13.45 -1.13 -3.14
C ILE A 226 12.08 -1.13 -3.84
N HIS A 227 11.33 -0.06 -3.69
CA HIS A 227 10.01 0.14 -4.30
C HIS A 227 10.09 0.15 -5.82
N GLU A 228 10.96 0.98 -6.40
CA GLU A 228 11.15 1.03 -7.85
C GLU A 228 11.55 -0.34 -8.44
N TRP A 229 12.46 -1.05 -7.78
CA TRP A 229 12.90 -2.37 -8.22
C TRP A 229 11.77 -3.41 -8.21
N ALA A 230 10.94 -3.38 -7.15
CA ALA A 230 9.83 -4.31 -7.00
C ALA A 230 8.67 -3.96 -7.94
N ALA A 231 8.34 -2.67 -8.09
CA ALA A 231 7.29 -2.19 -8.98
C ALA A 231 7.54 -2.55 -10.45
N GLN A 232 8.80 -2.53 -10.90
CA GLN A 232 9.18 -2.98 -12.24
C GLN A 232 8.94 -4.48 -12.48
N ARG A 233 8.81 -5.27 -11.41
CA ARG A 233 8.63 -6.73 -11.43
C ARG A 233 7.23 -7.14 -11.01
N GLN A 234 6.31 -6.19 -10.87
CA GLN A 234 4.95 -6.46 -10.41
C GLN A 234 4.32 -7.58 -11.23
N THR A 235 3.78 -8.59 -10.52
CA THR A 235 3.00 -9.67 -11.12
C THR A 235 1.76 -9.08 -11.80
N ARG A 236 1.60 -9.38 -13.08
CA ARG A 236 0.44 -8.97 -13.89
C ARG A 236 -0.58 -10.09 -13.94
N PHE A 237 -1.44 -10.14 -12.93
CA PHE A 237 -2.48 -11.18 -12.84
C PHE A 237 -3.46 -11.18 -14.02
N GLU A 238 -3.57 -10.07 -14.74
CA GLU A 238 -4.42 -9.93 -15.94
C GLU A 238 -3.87 -10.70 -17.15
N ASP A 239 -2.57 -10.97 -17.15
CA ASP A 239 -1.88 -11.72 -18.21
C ASP A 239 -1.89 -13.25 -17.93
N ILE A 240 -2.53 -13.67 -16.84
CA ILE A 240 -2.62 -15.06 -16.39
C ILE A 240 -4.03 -15.56 -16.75
N GLU A 241 -4.15 -16.28 -17.87
CA GLU A 241 -5.41 -16.88 -18.32
C GLU A 241 -5.94 -17.89 -17.28
N ASP A 242 -7.28 -17.87 -17.05
CA ASP A 242 -8.01 -18.83 -16.20
C ASP A 242 -7.99 -20.27 -16.77
#